data_AF-A0A518GE27-F1
#
_entry.id   AF-A0A518GE27-F1
#
_cell.length_a   1.000
_cell.length_b   1.000
_cell.length_c   1.000
_cell.angle_alpha   90.00
_cell.angle_beta   90.00
_cell.angle_gamma   90.00
#
_symmetry.space_group_name_H-M   'P 1'
#
loop_
_entity.id
_entity.type
_entity.pdbx_description
1 polymer ?
#
loop_
_entity_poly.entity_id
_entity_poly.type
_entity_poly.pdbx_seq_one_letter_code
_entity_poly.pdbx_strand_id
1 'polypeptide(L)'
;MRVLSVLVLLAIFGANQVSAGVVTSNVIFGTGVTNGSFTVAQAGGVELGLRAKLRYNAAGNPENTFNEIGPGKYAFDPGVAPTQPATRGVWSYEWSINSDFDGTSGFKLDDLTYSLSMTSTNGASLAASDIINQFPFNPFADHAIGNSSTAEGAGTVANLFNYNNLIANNTLAQNSWRADLYANNYDPTLTGTYTYTLSAFHNGNQVVSTSIDVLVGVVPEPTSLMIFSSMIGMMIVPFRHRRK
;
A
#
# COMPACT_ATOMS: atom_id res chain seq x y z
N MET A 1 34.33 43.14 4.34
CA MET A 1 33.10 42.35 4.58
C MET A 1 33.27 40.99 3.95
N ARG A 2 33.50 39.94 4.75
CA ARG A 2 33.48 38.54 4.28
C ARG A 2 32.08 38.01 4.56
N VAL A 3 31.34 37.70 3.51
CA VAL A 3 30.03 37.06 3.63
C VAL A 3 30.30 35.59 3.94
N LEU A 4 29.98 35.15 5.17
CA LEU A 4 29.91 33.73 5.49
C LEU A 4 28.63 33.17 4.87
N SER A 5 28.77 32.35 3.83
CA SER A 5 27.68 31.53 3.33
C SER A 5 27.39 30.43 4.34
N VAL A 6 26.26 30.55 5.04
CA VAL A 6 25.72 29.47 5.87
C VAL A 6 25.08 28.45 4.94
N LEU A 7 25.73 27.30 4.78
CA LEU A 7 25.15 26.14 4.11
C LEU A 7 24.14 25.52 5.09
N VAL A 8 22.85 25.74 4.85
CA VAL A 8 21.77 25.04 5.56
C VAL A 8 21.71 23.62 4.99
N LEU A 9 22.18 22.65 5.75
CA LEU A 9 22.07 21.24 5.43
C LEU A 9 20.64 20.78 5.76
N LEU A 10 19.79 20.66 4.74
CA LEU A 10 18.45 20.09 4.88
C LEU A 10 18.61 18.58 5.11
N ALA A 11 18.41 18.11 6.34
CA ALA A 11 18.38 16.68 6.64
C ALA A 11 17.08 16.09 6.05
N ILE A 12 17.21 15.36 4.95
CA ILE A 12 16.14 14.51 4.43
C ILE A 12 16.10 13.28 5.34
N PHE A 13 15.14 13.21 6.26
CA PHE A 13 14.83 11.97 6.95
C PHE A 13 14.24 11.00 5.92
N GLY A 14 15.04 10.05 5.45
CA GLY A 14 14.57 8.96 4.61
C GLY A 14 13.80 7.96 5.47
N ALA A 15 12.51 7.76 5.19
CA ALA A 15 11.77 6.64 5.74
C ALA A 15 12.39 5.32 5.24
N ASN A 16 12.59 4.35 6.13
CA ASN A 16 12.94 3.00 5.70
C ASN A 16 11.69 2.38 5.07
N GLN A 17 11.65 2.32 3.74
CA GLN A 17 10.62 1.59 3.01
C GLN A 17 11.04 0.12 2.92
N VAL A 18 10.23 -0.78 3.48
CA VAL A 18 10.37 -2.22 3.28
C VAL A 18 9.22 -2.68 2.39
N SER A 19 9.53 -3.24 1.22
CA SER A 19 8.53 -3.90 0.39
C SER A 19 8.48 -5.40 0.64
N ALA A 20 7.35 -6.02 0.30
CA ALA A 20 6.98 -7.35 0.75
C ALA A 20 6.97 -7.48 2.29
N GLY A 21 6.82 -6.35 2.99
CA GLY A 21 6.86 -6.24 4.42
C GLY A 21 5.59 -6.74 5.11
N VAL A 22 5.74 -7.03 6.38
CA VAL A 22 4.62 -7.20 7.31
C VAL A 22 4.44 -5.88 8.06
N VAL A 23 3.20 -5.43 8.24
CA VAL A 23 2.95 -4.36 9.21
C VAL A 23 3.24 -4.89 10.61
N THR A 24 3.73 -4.04 11.52
CA THR A 24 4.18 -4.48 12.85
C THR A 24 3.04 -5.08 13.66
N SER A 25 1.82 -4.56 13.49
CA SER A 25 0.60 -5.11 14.09
C SER A 25 -0.02 -6.22 13.24
N ASN A 26 -1.02 -6.92 13.77
CA ASN A 26 -1.82 -7.84 12.96
C ASN A 26 -2.61 -7.09 11.87
N VAL A 27 -3.09 -7.85 10.87
CA VAL A 27 -4.18 -7.38 10.02
C VAL A 27 -5.49 -7.63 10.76
N ILE A 28 -6.18 -6.55 11.14
CA ILE A 28 -7.32 -6.56 12.05
C ILE A 28 -8.67 -6.41 11.33
N PHE A 29 -8.67 -6.24 10.00
CA PHE A 29 -9.89 -6.22 9.18
C PHE A 29 -10.13 -7.57 8.50
N GLY A 30 -11.40 -7.98 8.45
CA GLY A 30 -11.80 -9.22 7.81
C GLY A 30 -11.21 -10.46 8.50
N THR A 31 -11.41 -11.63 7.90
CA THR A 31 -10.88 -12.91 8.41
C THR A 31 -10.09 -13.60 7.31
N GLY A 32 -8.97 -14.26 7.65
CA GLY A 32 -8.16 -14.97 6.67
C GLY A 32 -7.35 -14.03 5.78
N VAL A 33 -7.08 -12.82 6.28
CA VAL A 33 -6.28 -11.82 5.58
C VAL A 33 -4.85 -11.90 6.09
N THR A 34 -3.96 -12.48 5.31
CA THR A 34 -2.54 -12.62 5.66
C THR A 34 -1.88 -11.25 5.86
N ASN A 35 -1.05 -11.12 6.89
CA ASN A 35 -0.16 -9.98 7.07
C ASN A 35 1.11 -10.19 6.23
N GLY A 36 1.29 -9.38 5.20
CA GLY A 36 2.39 -9.53 4.25
C GLY A 36 2.15 -8.73 2.97
N SER A 37 3.17 -8.66 2.10
CA SER A 37 3.09 -7.91 0.84
C SER A 37 2.73 -6.44 1.02
N PHE A 38 2.97 -5.85 2.19
CA PHE A 38 2.87 -4.40 2.38
C PHE A 38 4.15 -3.72 1.95
N THR A 39 3.99 -2.53 1.38
CA THR A 39 5.04 -1.52 1.35
C THR A 39 4.91 -0.71 2.62
N VAL A 40 5.86 -0.87 3.53
CA VAL A 40 5.81 -0.32 4.89
C VAL A 40 6.83 0.79 5.02
N ALA A 41 6.39 1.91 5.59
CA ALA A 41 7.25 3.02 5.98
C ALA A 41 7.11 3.30 7.47
N GLN A 42 8.23 3.48 8.16
CA GLN A 42 8.27 3.81 9.57
C GLN A 42 9.15 5.04 9.82
N ALA A 43 8.63 6.02 10.56
CA ALA A 43 9.41 7.13 11.09
C ALA A 43 8.67 7.80 12.26
N GLY A 44 9.41 8.31 13.25
CA GLY A 44 8.83 9.04 14.38
C GLY A 44 7.83 8.25 15.22
N GLY A 45 8.01 6.93 15.34
CA GLY A 45 7.08 6.03 16.03
C GLY A 45 5.76 5.75 15.28
N VAL A 46 5.61 6.27 14.04
CA VAL A 46 4.45 6.04 13.17
C VAL A 46 4.82 5.04 12.07
N GLU A 47 3.92 4.11 11.79
CA GLU A 47 4.00 3.14 10.68
C GLU A 47 2.83 3.35 9.71
N LEU A 48 3.15 3.36 8.42
CA LEU A 48 2.18 3.32 7.33
C LEU A 48 2.45 2.10 6.45
N GLY A 49 1.38 1.42 6.04
CA GLY A 49 1.43 0.30 5.11
C GLY A 49 0.47 0.51 3.95
N LEU A 50 0.92 0.24 2.73
CA LEU A 50 0.07 0.16 1.53
C LEU A 50 0.33 -1.15 0.80
N ARG A 51 -0.72 -1.76 0.25
CA ARG A 51 -0.61 -2.87 -0.71
C ARG A 51 -1.78 -2.91 -1.66
N ALA A 52 -1.65 -3.71 -2.72
CA ALA A 52 -2.77 -4.07 -3.57
C ALA A 52 -2.95 -5.59 -3.64
N LYS A 53 -4.16 -6.01 -4.01
CA LYS A 53 -4.51 -7.41 -4.17
C LYS A 53 -5.62 -7.62 -5.17
N LEU A 54 -5.68 -8.83 -5.71
CA LEU A 54 -6.85 -9.35 -6.37
C LEU A 54 -7.96 -9.47 -5.32
N ARG A 55 -9.06 -8.76 -5.54
CA ARG A 55 -10.23 -8.80 -4.67
C ARG A 55 -11.16 -9.91 -5.06
N TYR A 56 -11.30 -10.18 -6.36
CA TYR A 56 -12.20 -11.18 -6.90
C TYR A 56 -11.47 -12.10 -7.86
N ASN A 57 -11.64 -13.40 -7.68
CA ASN A 57 -11.10 -14.41 -8.58
C ASN A 57 -11.94 -14.54 -9.86
N ALA A 58 -11.51 -15.42 -10.77
CA ALA A 58 -12.22 -15.66 -12.03
C ALA A 58 -13.67 -16.16 -11.86
N ALA A 59 -14.02 -16.69 -10.69
CA ALA A 59 -15.39 -17.09 -10.33
C ALA A 59 -16.18 -15.97 -9.62
N GLY A 60 -15.60 -14.80 -9.41
CA GLY A 60 -16.22 -13.67 -8.70
C GLY A 60 -16.16 -13.78 -7.17
N ASN A 61 -15.41 -14.74 -6.63
CA ASN A 61 -15.29 -14.93 -5.18
C ASN A 61 -14.16 -14.08 -4.60
N PRO A 62 -14.31 -13.59 -3.35
CA PRO A 62 -13.24 -12.86 -2.66
C PRO A 62 -11.91 -13.63 -2.61
N GLU A 63 -10.80 -12.93 -2.84
CA GLU A 63 -9.45 -13.51 -2.80
C GLU A 63 -8.47 -12.59 -2.04
N ASN A 64 -7.29 -13.13 -1.71
CA ASN A 64 -6.21 -12.43 -1.02
C ASN A 64 -4.85 -12.66 -1.71
N THR A 65 -4.80 -12.50 -3.03
CA THR A 65 -3.60 -12.70 -3.85
C THR A 65 -3.01 -11.35 -4.25
N PHE A 66 -1.77 -11.07 -3.83
CA PHE A 66 -1.20 -9.72 -3.92
C PHE A 66 -0.60 -9.39 -5.29
N ASN A 67 -0.07 -10.36 -6.04
CA ASN A 67 0.63 -10.14 -7.31
C ASN A 67 1.73 -9.06 -7.24
N GLU A 68 2.53 -9.07 -6.18
CA GLU A 68 3.70 -8.18 -6.05
C GLU A 68 4.78 -8.60 -7.07
N ILE A 69 5.17 -7.68 -7.95
CA ILE A 69 6.16 -7.89 -9.03
C ILE A 69 7.49 -7.20 -8.74
N GLY A 70 7.58 -6.49 -7.63
CA GLY A 70 8.78 -5.80 -7.18
C GLY A 70 8.43 -4.83 -6.06
N PRO A 71 9.44 -4.16 -5.48
CA PRO A 71 9.20 -3.31 -4.33
C PRO A 71 8.17 -2.20 -4.59
N GLY A 72 7.05 -2.22 -3.87
CA GLY A 72 5.94 -1.28 -4.01
C GLY A 72 5.13 -1.43 -5.30
N LYS A 73 5.29 -2.53 -6.04
CA LYS A 73 4.69 -2.71 -7.36
C LYS A 73 3.84 -3.96 -7.43
N TYR A 74 2.59 -3.80 -7.84
CA TYR A 74 1.61 -4.87 -7.94
C TYR A 74 1.03 -4.90 -9.36
N ALA A 75 0.78 -6.08 -9.90
CA ALA A 75 0.27 -6.24 -11.27
C ALA A 75 -1.07 -6.97 -11.32
N PHE A 76 -2.03 -6.42 -12.07
CA PHE A 76 -3.35 -7.03 -12.27
C PHE A 76 -3.82 -6.89 -13.71
N ASP A 77 -4.70 -7.79 -14.11
CA ASP A 77 -5.42 -7.66 -15.37
C ASP A 77 -6.47 -6.55 -15.27
N PRO A 78 -6.74 -5.83 -16.38
CA PRO A 78 -7.90 -4.95 -16.46
C PRO A 78 -9.15 -5.81 -16.51
N GLY A 79 -10.24 -5.28 -15.98
CA GLY A 79 -11.54 -5.90 -16.12
C GLY A 79 -12.47 -5.63 -14.96
N VAL A 80 -13.76 -5.71 -15.29
CA VAL A 80 -14.83 -5.79 -14.30
C VAL A 80 -14.72 -7.14 -13.59
N ALA A 81 -14.76 -7.12 -12.26
CA ALA A 81 -14.81 -8.34 -11.48
C ALA A 81 -16.02 -9.20 -11.89
N PRO A 82 -15.83 -10.52 -12.11
CA PRO A 82 -16.94 -11.41 -12.48
C PRO A 82 -18.07 -11.31 -11.44
N THR A 83 -19.32 -11.31 -11.90
CA THR A 83 -20.55 -11.19 -11.07
C THR A 83 -20.73 -9.87 -10.31
N GLN A 84 -19.87 -8.88 -10.56
CA GLN A 84 -19.94 -7.57 -9.91
C GLN A 84 -20.49 -6.47 -10.85
N PRO A 85 -20.92 -5.32 -10.30
CA PRO A 85 -21.31 -4.16 -11.11
C PRO A 85 -20.19 -3.67 -12.03
N ALA A 86 -20.54 -3.05 -13.16
CA ALA A 86 -19.61 -2.66 -14.23
C ALA A 86 -18.48 -1.71 -13.79
N THR A 87 -18.61 -1.01 -12.67
CA THR A 87 -17.56 -0.13 -12.14
C THR A 87 -16.56 -0.86 -11.24
N ARG A 88 -16.86 -2.08 -10.80
CA ARG A 88 -16.07 -2.79 -9.80
C ARG A 88 -14.95 -3.57 -10.48
N GLY A 89 -13.72 -3.10 -10.32
CA GLY A 89 -12.53 -3.78 -10.83
C GLY A 89 -12.22 -5.08 -10.10
N VAL A 90 -11.39 -5.93 -10.72
CA VAL A 90 -10.91 -7.20 -10.14
C VAL A 90 -10.03 -7.03 -8.91
N TRP A 91 -9.45 -5.85 -8.70
CA TRP A 91 -8.46 -5.57 -7.65
C TRP A 91 -8.94 -4.52 -6.64
N SER A 92 -8.27 -4.52 -5.48
CA SER A 92 -8.41 -3.54 -4.41
C SER A 92 -7.04 -3.13 -3.90
N TYR A 93 -7.00 -2.02 -3.18
CA TYR A 93 -5.86 -1.64 -2.37
C TYR A 93 -6.23 -1.65 -0.89
N GLU A 94 -5.22 -1.84 -0.06
CA GLU A 94 -5.38 -1.94 1.37
C GLU A 94 -4.35 -1.02 2.02
N TRP A 95 -4.78 -0.42 3.11
CA TRP A 95 -3.95 0.51 3.86
C TRP A 95 -3.98 0.16 5.35
N SER A 96 -2.87 0.45 6.01
CA SER A 96 -2.70 0.27 7.44
C SER A 96 -1.98 1.49 8.02
N ILE A 97 -2.50 1.98 9.13
CA ILE A 97 -1.94 3.08 9.90
C ILE A 97 -1.72 2.56 11.32
N ASN A 98 -0.50 2.67 11.83
CA ASN A 98 -0.24 2.58 13.26
C ASN A 98 0.44 3.87 13.73
N SER A 99 -0.28 4.69 14.50
CA SER A 99 0.22 5.96 15.02
C SER A 99 1.33 5.80 16.04
N ASP A 100 1.49 4.60 16.64
CA ASP A 100 2.40 4.33 17.75
C ASP A 100 2.93 2.88 17.69
N PHE A 101 3.54 2.50 16.58
CA PHE A 101 3.83 1.09 16.28
C PHE A 101 4.86 0.46 17.23
N ASP A 102 5.80 1.26 17.74
CA ASP A 102 6.86 0.87 18.67
C ASP A 102 6.64 1.39 20.10
N GLY A 103 5.51 2.08 20.34
CA GLY A 103 5.17 2.67 21.64
C GLY A 103 5.96 3.93 22.01
N THR A 104 6.69 4.54 21.06
CA THR A 104 7.56 5.70 21.35
C THR A 104 6.92 7.05 21.04
N SER A 105 5.88 7.10 20.19
CA SER A 105 5.27 8.36 19.76
C SER A 105 4.23 8.88 20.76
N GLY A 106 3.50 7.97 21.42
CA GLY A 106 2.35 8.27 22.26
C GLY A 106 1.08 8.71 21.51
N PHE A 107 1.13 8.89 20.18
CA PHE A 107 0.01 9.40 19.39
C PHE A 107 -1.18 8.43 19.37
N LYS A 108 -2.37 9.00 19.37
CA LYS A 108 -3.62 8.35 18.96
C LYS A 108 -3.90 8.67 17.49
N LEU A 109 -4.89 8.00 16.90
CA LEU A 109 -5.22 8.21 15.50
C LEU A 109 -5.70 9.65 15.23
N ASP A 110 -6.39 10.30 16.15
CA ASP A 110 -6.86 11.68 15.95
C ASP A 110 -5.80 12.76 16.23
N ASP A 111 -4.60 12.40 16.70
CA ASP A 111 -3.48 13.33 16.90
C ASP A 111 -2.75 13.69 15.59
N LEU A 112 -3.01 12.95 14.50
CA LEU A 112 -2.32 13.06 13.22
C LEU A 112 -3.33 13.19 12.07
N THR A 113 -2.92 13.86 10.99
CA THR A 113 -3.67 13.91 9.73
C THR A 113 -3.14 12.84 8.76
N TYR A 114 -4.00 12.01 8.18
CA TYR A 114 -3.59 10.95 7.25
C TYR A 114 -4.10 11.17 5.84
N SER A 115 -3.26 11.77 5.01
CA SER A 115 -3.62 12.11 3.64
C SER A 115 -3.41 10.92 2.70
N LEU A 116 -4.49 10.40 2.11
CA LEU A 116 -4.45 9.41 1.04
C LEU A 116 -4.82 10.08 -0.29
N SER A 117 -4.05 9.79 -1.33
CA SER A 117 -4.33 10.22 -2.70
C SER A 117 -3.99 9.14 -3.71
N MET A 118 -4.53 9.28 -4.92
CA MET A 118 -4.18 8.45 -6.07
C MET A 118 -4.14 9.28 -7.33
N THR A 119 -3.12 9.06 -8.15
CA THR A 119 -3.08 9.51 -9.54
C THR A 119 -2.90 8.31 -10.45
N SER A 120 -3.29 8.46 -11.71
CA SER A 120 -3.08 7.39 -12.69
C SER A 120 -2.75 7.92 -14.07
N THR A 121 -2.12 7.06 -14.88
CA THR A 121 -1.77 7.38 -16.27
C THR A 121 -2.99 7.42 -17.21
N ASN A 122 -4.13 6.87 -16.79
CA ASN A 122 -5.36 6.86 -17.59
C ASN A 122 -6.37 7.94 -17.18
N GLY A 123 -6.00 8.81 -16.23
CA GLY A 123 -6.82 9.96 -15.81
C GLY A 123 -7.75 9.69 -14.63
N ALA A 124 -7.82 8.46 -14.12
CA ALA A 124 -8.44 8.20 -12.82
C ALA A 124 -7.67 8.89 -11.69
N SER A 125 -8.38 9.38 -10.67
CA SER A 125 -7.73 10.07 -9.54
C SER A 125 -8.54 10.01 -8.25
N LEU A 126 -7.86 10.02 -7.12
CA LEU A 126 -8.41 10.28 -5.80
C LEU A 126 -7.71 11.52 -5.25
N ALA A 127 -8.47 12.57 -4.97
CA ALA A 127 -7.95 13.77 -4.36
C ALA A 127 -7.43 13.48 -2.95
N ALA A 128 -6.32 14.12 -2.58
CA ALA A 128 -5.76 14.04 -1.24
C ALA A 128 -6.81 14.42 -0.19
N SER A 129 -7.09 13.52 0.74
CA SER A 129 -8.06 13.71 1.81
C SER A 129 -7.63 12.99 3.08
N ASP A 130 -7.98 13.56 4.24
CA ASP A 130 -7.71 12.90 5.53
C ASP A 130 -8.70 11.76 5.74
N ILE A 131 -8.19 10.54 5.59
CA ILE A 131 -9.03 9.33 5.64
C ILE A 131 -9.46 8.96 7.06
N ILE A 132 -8.86 9.55 8.10
CA ILE A 132 -9.24 9.32 9.50
C ILE A 132 -10.12 10.46 10.02
N ASN A 133 -9.69 11.72 9.89
CA ASN A 133 -10.33 12.84 10.61
C ASN A 133 -11.26 13.72 9.76
N GLN A 134 -11.13 13.72 8.43
CA GLN A 134 -11.92 14.59 7.55
C GLN A 134 -12.46 13.82 6.36
N PHE A 135 -13.22 12.77 6.65
CA PHE A 135 -13.75 11.93 5.59
C PHE A 135 -14.76 12.72 4.73
N PRO A 136 -14.54 12.84 3.41
CA PRO A 136 -15.33 13.74 2.57
C PRO A 136 -16.80 13.31 2.37
N PHE A 137 -17.21 12.11 2.80
CA PHE A 137 -18.55 11.57 2.57
C PHE A 137 -19.11 10.83 3.79
N ASN A 138 -19.65 11.60 4.75
CA ASN A 138 -20.72 11.30 5.72
C ASN A 138 -20.81 9.90 6.39
N PRO A 139 -20.96 9.82 7.72
CA PRO A 139 -20.34 10.62 8.79
C PRO A 139 -19.14 9.93 9.46
N PHE A 140 -18.82 8.71 9.03
CA PHE A 140 -17.76 7.87 9.57
C PHE A 140 -17.39 6.86 8.49
N ALA A 141 -16.17 6.35 8.54
CA ALA A 141 -15.76 5.26 7.67
C ALA A 141 -15.73 3.94 8.46
N ASP A 142 -15.95 2.81 7.78
CA ASP A 142 -16.08 1.47 8.35
C ASP A 142 -14.73 0.82 8.70
N HIS A 143 -13.80 1.62 9.21
CA HIS A 143 -12.45 1.16 9.51
C HIS A 143 -12.46 0.08 10.58
N ALA A 144 -11.59 -0.91 10.43
CA ALA A 144 -11.22 -1.75 11.56
C ALA A 144 -10.24 -0.96 12.43
N ILE A 145 -10.63 -0.65 13.66
CA ILE A 145 -9.84 0.14 14.60
C ILE A 145 -9.45 -0.72 15.81
N GLY A 146 -8.21 -0.55 16.28
CA GLY A 146 -7.66 -1.23 17.44
C GLY A 146 -6.28 -0.69 17.83
N ASN A 147 -5.43 -1.56 18.34
CA ASN A 147 -4.07 -1.21 18.75
C ASN A 147 -3.09 -2.35 18.40
N SER A 148 -1.81 -2.17 18.73
CA SER A 148 -0.76 -3.15 18.42
C SER A 148 -0.96 -4.55 19.05
N SER A 149 -1.83 -4.70 20.05
CA SER A 149 -2.17 -6.00 20.67
C SER A 149 -3.48 -6.62 20.13
N THR A 150 -4.16 -5.95 19.20
CA THR A 150 -5.40 -6.46 18.62
C THR A 150 -5.12 -7.69 17.76
N ALA A 151 -5.86 -8.78 18.00
CA ALA A 151 -5.69 -10.05 17.28
C ALA A 151 -6.11 -9.94 15.80
N GLU A 152 -5.67 -10.89 14.96
CA GLU A 152 -6.06 -10.96 13.55
C GLU A 152 -7.60 -10.96 13.41
N GLY A 153 -8.11 -10.11 12.53
CA GLY A 153 -9.55 -9.93 12.29
C GLY A 153 -10.38 -9.43 13.48
N ALA A 154 -9.76 -9.08 14.60
CA ALA A 154 -10.44 -8.66 15.83
C ALA A 154 -10.59 -7.13 15.96
N GLY A 155 -10.34 -6.39 14.88
CA GLY A 155 -10.54 -4.94 14.85
C GLY A 155 -12.01 -4.58 15.07
N THR A 156 -12.25 -3.53 15.85
CA THR A 156 -13.60 -3.00 16.00
C THR A 156 -13.97 -2.24 14.75
N VAL A 157 -14.96 -2.73 14.00
CA VAL A 157 -15.50 -2.03 12.83
C VAL A 157 -16.24 -0.78 13.32
N ALA A 158 -15.73 0.38 12.92
CA ALA A 158 -16.26 1.66 13.35
C ALA A 158 -17.63 1.94 12.72
N ASN A 159 -18.45 2.66 13.49
CA ASN A 159 -19.77 3.13 13.11
C ASN A 159 -19.98 4.58 13.57
N LEU A 160 -21.13 5.19 13.22
CA LEU A 160 -21.45 6.58 13.56
C LEU A 160 -21.26 6.92 15.03
N PHE A 161 -21.59 5.99 15.91
CA PHE A 161 -21.67 6.25 17.34
C PHE A 161 -20.34 6.09 18.06
N ASN A 162 -19.42 5.28 17.52
CA ASN A 162 -18.16 4.96 18.18
C ASN A 162 -16.92 5.51 17.47
N TYR A 163 -17.03 6.00 16.22
CA TYR A 163 -15.86 6.38 15.41
C TYR A 163 -14.93 7.36 16.13
N ASN A 164 -15.46 8.50 16.61
CA ASN A 164 -14.67 9.51 17.32
C ASN A 164 -14.02 8.96 18.60
N ASN A 165 -14.74 8.09 19.33
CA ASN A 165 -14.18 7.46 20.53
C ASN A 165 -13.07 6.47 20.16
N LEU A 166 -13.24 5.71 19.08
CA LEU A 166 -12.26 4.75 18.61
C LEU A 166 -10.97 5.47 18.19
N ILE A 167 -11.03 6.48 17.32
CA ILE A 167 -9.82 7.20 16.87
C ILE A 167 -9.09 7.91 18.02
N ALA A 168 -9.82 8.43 19.01
CA ALA A 168 -9.24 9.09 20.19
C ALA A 168 -8.54 8.16 21.19
N ASN A 169 -8.82 6.85 21.15
CA ASN A 169 -8.34 5.89 22.15
C ASN A 169 -7.48 4.77 21.57
N ASN A 170 -7.30 4.74 20.26
CA ASN A 170 -6.63 3.66 19.55
C ASN A 170 -5.50 4.20 18.67
N THR A 171 -4.63 3.29 18.24
CA THR A 171 -3.43 3.62 17.48
C THR A 171 -3.41 2.96 16.11
N LEU A 172 -4.22 1.93 15.88
CA LEU A 172 -4.25 1.13 14.66
C LEU A 172 -5.58 1.34 13.92
N ALA A 173 -5.50 1.70 12.65
CA ALA A 173 -6.65 1.74 11.73
C ALA A 173 -6.28 1.07 10.40
N GLN A 174 -7.18 0.25 9.88
CA GLN A 174 -6.96 -0.47 8.64
C GLN A 174 -8.25 -0.63 7.83
N ASN A 175 -8.12 -0.70 6.50
CA ASN A 175 -9.22 -1.05 5.62
C ASN A 175 -8.76 -1.58 4.25
N SER A 176 -9.69 -2.19 3.53
CA SER A 176 -9.55 -2.72 2.18
C SER A 176 -10.56 -2.04 1.25
N TRP A 177 -10.08 -1.12 0.43
CA TRP A 177 -10.91 -0.32 -0.46
C TRP A 177 -10.83 -0.80 -1.89
N ARG A 178 -12.00 -0.81 -2.54
CA ARG A 178 -12.06 -1.07 -3.97
C ARG A 178 -11.46 0.10 -4.73
N ALA A 179 -10.87 -0.17 -5.90
CA ALA A 179 -10.24 0.87 -6.70
C ALA A 179 -11.23 1.95 -7.19
N ASP A 180 -12.51 1.58 -7.39
CA ASP A 180 -13.59 2.51 -7.77
C ASP A 180 -14.04 3.41 -6.61
N LEU A 181 -13.71 3.05 -5.37
CA LEU A 181 -14.21 3.75 -4.20
C LEU A 181 -13.51 5.10 -4.06
N TYR A 182 -14.30 6.18 -4.17
CA TYR A 182 -13.88 7.59 -4.11
C TYR A 182 -12.97 8.07 -5.26
N ALA A 183 -12.65 7.20 -6.21
CA ALA A 183 -11.89 7.57 -7.40
C ALA A 183 -12.80 8.22 -8.45
N ASN A 184 -12.40 9.38 -8.94
CA ASN A 184 -12.99 10.03 -10.10
C ASN A 184 -12.45 9.40 -11.38
N ASN A 185 -13.30 9.28 -12.40
CA ASN A 185 -12.96 8.75 -13.73
C ASN A 185 -12.34 7.35 -13.73
N TYR A 186 -12.60 6.54 -12.70
CA TYR A 186 -12.14 5.15 -12.68
C TYR A 186 -12.94 4.30 -13.67
N ASP A 187 -12.23 3.65 -14.59
CA ASP A 187 -12.77 2.64 -15.50
C ASP A 187 -11.94 1.36 -15.34
N PRO A 188 -12.53 0.26 -14.84
CA PRO A 188 -11.81 -0.98 -14.60
C PRO A 188 -11.30 -1.65 -15.87
N THR A 189 -11.79 -1.26 -17.06
CA THR A 189 -11.39 -1.85 -18.35
C THR A 189 -10.16 -1.16 -18.96
N LEU A 190 -9.75 -0.01 -18.44
CA LEU A 190 -8.60 0.74 -18.95
C LEU A 190 -7.31 0.32 -18.27
N THR A 191 -6.31 0.01 -19.09
CA THR A 191 -4.90 -0.14 -18.68
C THR A 191 -4.37 1.17 -18.09
N GLY A 192 -3.51 1.06 -17.09
CA GLY A 192 -2.83 2.21 -16.51
C GLY A 192 -2.02 1.86 -15.27
N THR A 193 -1.13 2.76 -14.89
CA THR A 193 -0.45 2.70 -13.58
C THR A 193 -1.19 3.63 -12.63
N TYR A 194 -1.59 3.11 -11.48
CA TYR A 194 -2.24 3.85 -10.39
C TYR A 194 -1.24 3.98 -9.24
N THR A 195 -0.82 5.20 -8.94
CA THR A 195 0.10 5.48 -7.84
C THR A 195 -0.70 5.97 -6.65
N TYR A 196 -0.74 5.16 -5.58
CA TYR A 196 -1.33 5.54 -4.31
C TYR A 196 -0.25 6.09 -3.39
N THR A 197 -0.55 7.19 -2.70
CA THR A 197 0.34 7.79 -1.70
C THR A 197 -0.42 8.01 -0.41
N LEU A 198 0.12 7.52 0.70
CA LEU A 198 -0.38 7.73 2.06
C LEU A 198 0.68 8.44 2.88
N SER A 199 0.32 9.56 3.50
CA SER A 199 1.21 10.37 4.32
C SER A 199 0.57 10.74 5.66
N ALA A 200 1.35 10.69 6.73
CA ALA A 200 0.97 11.15 8.06
C ALA A 200 1.60 12.51 8.36
N PHE A 201 0.82 13.44 8.91
CA PHE A 201 1.26 14.77 9.29
C PHE A 201 0.96 15.06 10.74
N HIS A 202 1.91 15.71 11.43
CA HIS A 202 1.74 16.25 12.76
C HIS A 202 1.96 17.77 12.72
N ASN A 203 0.96 18.56 13.13
CA ASN A 203 1.01 20.03 13.08
C ASN A 203 1.43 20.58 11.70
N GLY A 204 0.97 19.94 10.62
CA GLY A 204 1.28 20.31 9.22
C GLY A 204 2.64 19.81 8.70
N ASN A 205 3.48 19.21 9.54
CA ASN A 205 4.76 18.63 9.11
C ASN A 205 4.59 17.14 8.79
N GLN A 206 5.10 16.69 7.64
CA GLN A 206 5.06 15.27 7.28
C GLN A 206 5.97 14.47 8.21
N VAL A 207 5.42 13.45 8.86
CA VAL A 207 6.16 12.52 9.74
C VAL A 207 6.69 11.34 8.92
N VAL A 208 5.82 10.70 8.15
CA VAL A 208 6.12 9.52 7.34
C VAL A 208 5.21 9.50 6.12
N SER A 209 5.68 8.89 5.03
CA SER A 209 4.93 8.69 3.80
C SER A 209 5.31 7.37 3.16
N THR A 210 4.36 6.72 2.47
CA THR A 210 4.58 5.52 1.66
C THR A 210 3.75 5.59 0.39
N SER A 211 4.20 4.87 -0.64
CA SER A 211 3.54 4.83 -1.93
C SER A 211 3.65 3.46 -2.59
N ILE A 212 2.64 3.10 -3.36
CA ILE A 212 2.64 1.90 -4.21
C ILE A 212 2.21 2.26 -5.63
N ASP A 213 2.71 1.49 -6.59
CA ASP A 213 2.24 1.48 -7.97
C ASP A 213 1.45 0.20 -8.23
N VAL A 214 0.23 0.37 -8.72
CA VAL A 214 -0.61 -0.72 -9.22
C VAL A 214 -0.64 -0.63 -10.74
N LEU A 215 -0.01 -1.59 -11.40
CA LEU A 215 0.09 -1.64 -12.85
C LEU A 215 -1.01 -2.55 -13.38
N VAL A 216 -1.98 -1.96 -14.08
CA VAL A 216 -3.14 -2.66 -14.63
C VAL A 216 -2.94 -2.82 -16.13
N GLY A 217 -3.02 -4.05 -16.64
CA GLY A 217 -2.89 -4.36 -18.07
C GLY A 217 -1.46 -4.31 -18.60
N VAL A 218 -0.47 -4.37 -17.71
CA VAL A 218 0.90 -4.72 -18.09
C VAL A 218 1.12 -6.20 -17.77
N VAL A 219 1.53 -6.97 -18.77
CA VAL A 219 1.99 -8.34 -18.55
C VAL A 219 3.44 -8.24 -18.09
N PRO A 220 3.81 -8.70 -16.87
CA PRO A 220 5.20 -8.78 -16.49
C PRO A 220 5.92 -9.69 -17.49
N GLU A 221 6.90 -9.15 -18.21
CA GLU A 221 7.74 -9.96 -19.09
C GLU A 221 8.33 -11.12 -18.27
N PRO A 222 8.16 -12.38 -18.69
CA PRO A 222 8.68 -13.51 -17.95
C PRO A 222 10.18 -13.34 -17.72
N THR A 223 10.62 -13.51 -16.47
CA THR A 223 12.03 -13.52 -16.05
C THR A 223 12.88 -14.60 -16.75
N SER A 224 12.26 -15.44 -17.61
CA SER A 224 12.92 -16.46 -18.42
C SER A 224 13.87 -15.92 -19.49
N LEU A 225 13.84 -14.62 -19.84
CA LEU A 225 14.82 -14.02 -20.76
C LEU A 225 16.25 -13.95 -20.21
N MET A 226 16.46 -14.05 -18.89
CA MET A 226 17.81 -14.15 -18.31
C MET A 226 18.41 -15.56 -18.40
N ILE A 227 17.61 -16.60 -18.62
CA ILE A 227 18.12 -17.98 -18.68
C ILE A 227 18.70 -18.29 -20.08
N PHE A 228 18.14 -17.72 -21.15
CA PHE A 228 18.60 -18.00 -22.51
C PHE A 228 19.96 -17.37 -22.87
N SER A 229 20.37 -16.28 -22.20
CA SER A 229 21.69 -15.67 -22.40
C SER A 229 22.82 -16.41 -21.67
N SER A 230 22.50 -17.26 -20.69
CA SER A 230 23.51 -18.04 -19.94
C SER A 230 23.87 -19.39 -20.58
N MET A 231 23.05 -19.91 -21.50
CA MET A 231 23.27 -21.24 -22.12
C MET A 231 24.15 -21.23 -23.37
N ILE A 232 24.46 -20.08 -23.96
CA ILE A 232 25.35 -19.97 -25.14
C ILE A 232 26.85 -19.94 -24.73
N GLY A 233 27.16 -19.68 -23.45
CA GLY A 233 28.53 -19.56 -22.96
C GLY A 233 29.28 -20.87 -22.65
N MET A 234 28.61 -22.04 -22.65
CA MET A 234 29.21 -23.32 -22.22
C MET A 234 29.45 -24.32 -23.37
N MET A 235 29.95 -23.88 -24.52
CA MET A 235 30.33 -24.81 -25.59
C MET A 235 31.67 -24.46 -26.27
N ILE A 236 32.75 -24.32 -25.50
CA ILE A 236 34.13 -24.53 -26.02
C ILE A 236 34.98 -25.24 -24.94
N VAL A 237 35.09 -26.56 -25.02
CA VAL A 237 36.17 -27.34 -24.37
C VAL A 237 37.00 -27.99 -25.49
N PRO A 238 38.26 -27.60 -25.72
CA PRO A 238 39.09 -28.33 -26.67
C PRO A 238 39.62 -29.62 -26.02
N PHE A 239 39.33 -30.75 -26.66
CA PHE A 239 39.95 -32.04 -26.35
C PHE A 239 41.45 -32.00 -26.65
N ARG A 240 42.29 -32.09 -25.61
CA ARG A 240 43.73 -32.25 -25.76
C ARG A 240 44.07 -33.74 -25.86
N HIS A 241 44.36 -34.19 -27.07
CA HIS A 241 44.75 -35.56 -27.40
C HIS A 241 46.18 -35.85 -26.89
N ARG A 242 46.35 -36.83 -25.99
CA ARG A 242 47.67 -37.42 -25.67
C ARG A 242 47.83 -38.70 -26.48
N ARG A 243 48.89 -38.79 -27.31
CA ARG A 243 49.42 -40.07 -27.82
C ARG A 243 50.78 -40.35 -27.16
N LYS A 244 51.03 -41.66 -27.04
CA LYS A 244 52.08 -42.36 -26.30
C LYS A 244 53.49 -41.89 -26.63
#